data_AF-A0A522AAS9-F1
#
_entry.id   AF-A0A522AAS9-F1
#
_cell.length_a   1.000
_cell.length_b   1.000
_cell.length_c   1.000
_cell.angle_alpha   90.00
_cell.angle_beta   90.00
_cell.angle_gamma   90.00
#
_symmetry.space_group_name_H-M   'P 1'
#
loop_
_entity.id
_entity.type
_entity.pdbx_description
1 polymer ?
#
loop_
_entity_poly.entity_id
_entity_poly.type
_entity_poly.pdbx_seq_one_letter_code
_entity_poly.pdbx_strand_id
1 'polypeptide(L)'
;MKNATPRSPRDLFSACEKAADGLHLHESDIGIMHNTESVTRADLASARTAEGEYQAAKAAKPAATDAQASADAEAIKYIVAARDVLKNHLGARYSQAWNAAGFINGSLEVPGTISQRMELLKSLQAYFGAHPTYEVASLNVTGTRARDIHETLSDGASGVNSA
;
A
#
# COMPACT_ATOMS: atom_id res chain seq x y z
N MET A 1 35.00 25.52 21.35
CA MET A 1 33.94 24.52 21.05
C MET A 1 34.06 24.08 19.60
N LYS A 2 33.96 22.79 19.29
CA LYS A 2 33.87 22.31 17.89
C LYS A 2 32.41 22.41 17.45
N ASN A 3 32.10 23.28 16.48
CA ASN A 3 30.82 23.26 15.75
C ASN A 3 30.87 22.14 14.71
N ALA A 4 30.69 20.89 15.16
CA ALA A 4 30.56 19.76 14.25
C ALA A 4 29.19 19.81 13.57
N THR A 5 29.16 19.64 12.25
CA THR A 5 27.91 19.49 11.51
C THR A 5 27.13 18.29 12.04
N PRO A 6 25.85 18.45 12.41
CA PRO A 6 25.01 17.33 12.85
C PRO A 6 25.00 16.17 11.85
N ARG A 7 25.05 14.93 12.33
CA ARG A 7 25.05 13.72 11.48
C ARG A 7 23.81 12.84 11.67
N SER A 8 22.94 13.21 12.60
CA SER A 8 21.67 12.54 12.84
C SER A 8 20.58 13.56 13.18
N PRO A 9 19.29 13.21 13.02
CA PRO A 9 18.18 14.07 13.44
C PRO A 9 18.26 14.44 14.92
N ARG A 10 18.72 13.52 15.78
CA ARG A 10 18.92 13.78 17.22
C ARG A 10 19.97 14.86 17.46
N ASP A 11 21.10 14.78 16.77
CA ASP A 11 22.16 15.79 16.87
C ASP A 11 21.67 17.15 16.35
N LEU A 12 20.88 17.13 15.26
CA LEU A 12 20.32 18.33 14.66
C LEU A 12 19.34 19.01 15.63
N PHE A 13 18.39 18.26 16.19
CA PHE A 13 17.46 18.80 17.18
C PHE A 13 18.19 19.36 18.40
N SER A 14 19.23 18.67 18.89
CA SER A 14 20.04 19.19 20.00
C SER A 14 20.78 20.50 19.63
N ALA A 15 21.26 20.63 18.41
CA ALA A 15 21.88 21.87 17.94
C ALA A 15 20.86 23.01 17.81
N CYS A 16 19.66 22.73 17.30
CA CYS A 16 18.57 23.71 17.19
C CYS A 16 18.08 24.19 18.57
N GLU A 17 18.00 23.30 19.56
CA GLU A 17 17.70 23.68 20.96
C GLU A 17 18.69 24.71 21.49
N LYS A 18 20.00 24.44 21.32
CA LYS A 18 21.06 25.37 21.73
C LYS A 18 20.98 26.70 20.99
N ALA A 19 20.59 26.68 19.72
CA ALA A 19 20.39 27.89 18.93
C ALA A 19 19.20 28.70 19.44
N ALA A 20 18.07 28.05 19.76
CA ALA A 20 16.90 28.70 20.33
C ALA A 20 17.22 29.31 21.71
N ASP A 21 17.97 28.60 22.57
CA ASP A 21 18.43 29.13 23.86
C ASP A 21 19.34 30.36 23.67
N GLY A 22 20.22 30.34 22.66
CA GLY A 22 21.05 31.49 22.32
C GLY A 22 20.25 32.70 21.83
N LEU A 23 19.22 32.45 21.01
CA LEU A 23 18.29 33.50 20.55
C LEU A 23 17.53 34.10 21.74
N HIS A 24 17.04 33.27 22.66
CA HIS A 24 16.34 33.73 23.87
C HIS A 24 17.13 34.80 24.64
N LEU A 25 18.45 34.64 24.69
CA LEU A 25 19.34 35.51 25.45
C LEU A 25 19.76 36.77 24.70
N HIS A 26 19.80 36.76 23.37
CA HIS A 26 20.51 37.78 22.59
C HIS A 26 19.71 38.41 21.45
N GLU A 27 18.52 37.91 21.13
CA GLU A 27 17.77 38.37 19.96
C GLU A 27 17.39 39.86 20.04
N SER A 28 17.05 40.37 21.23
CA SER A 28 16.69 41.77 21.43
C SER A 28 17.88 42.71 21.29
N ASP A 29 19.03 42.33 21.86
CA ASP A 29 20.26 43.12 21.81
C ASP A 29 20.84 43.22 20.40
N ILE A 30 20.72 42.14 19.62
CA ILE A 30 21.21 42.07 18.23
C ILE A 30 20.19 42.66 17.25
N GLY A 31 18.92 42.76 17.64
CA GLY A 31 17.83 43.22 16.78
C GLY A 31 17.38 42.17 15.75
N ILE A 32 17.32 40.89 16.14
CA ILE A 32 16.78 39.81 15.30
C ILE A 32 15.25 39.92 15.25
N MET A 33 14.70 40.07 14.05
CA MET A 33 13.26 40.33 13.85
C MET A 33 12.47 39.20 13.17
N HIS A 34 13.14 38.34 12.39
CA HIS A 34 12.45 37.33 11.56
C HIS A 34 12.59 35.90 12.10
N ASN A 35 13.80 35.51 12.51
CA ASN A 35 14.08 34.19 13.07
C ASN A 35 14.24 34.31 14.59
N THR A 36 13.20 34.81 15.25
CA THR A 36 13.19 34.94 16.71
C THR A 36 13.18 33.56 17.37
N GLU A 37 13.44 33.52 18.67
CA GLU A 37 13.36 32.32 19.50
C GLU A 37 11.99 31.67 19.37
N SER A 38 10.93 32.46 19.46
CA SER A 38 9.55 31.98 19.34
C SER A 38 9.29 31.27 18.00
N VAL A 39 9.73 31.86 16.89
CA VAL A 39 9.60 31.25 15.55
C VAL A 39 10.43 29.97 15.46
N THR A 40 11.69 30.02 15.90
CA THR A 40 12.60 28.88 15.86
C THR A 40 12.11 27.70 16.71
N ARG A 41 11.53 27.98 17.89
CA ARG A 41 10.91 26.98 18.78
C ARG A 41 9.68 26.34 18.14
N ALA A 42 8.83 27.15 17.51
CA ALA A 42 7.64 26.66 16.82
C ALA A 42 8.00 25.72 15.66
N ASP A 43 9.02 26.10 14.87
CA ASP A 43 9.55 25.26 13.79
C ASP A 43 10.17 23.97 14.33
N LEU A 44 10.93 24.05 15.42
CA LEU A 44 11.54 22.88 16.05
C LEU A 44 10.49 21.89 16.57
N ALA A 45 9.42 22.40 17.20
CA ALA A 45 8.31 21.57 17.66
C ALA A 45 7.61 20.88 16.48
N SER A 46 7.34 21.62 15.40
CA SER A 46 6.71 21.10 14.18
C SER A 46 7.59 20.01 13.51
N ALA A 47 8.89 20.24 13.44
CA ALA A 47 9.85 19.28 12.89
C ALA A 47 9.93 17.98 13.71
N ARG A 48 9.81 18.06 15.05
CA ARG A 48 9.77 16.87 15.91
C ARG A 48 8.51 16.05 15.72
N THR A 49 7.36 16.71 15.56
CA THR A 49 6.10 16.04 15.22
C THR A 49 6.22 15.31 13.88
N ALA A 50 6.74 15.98 12.86
CA ALA A 50 6.94 15.39 11.53
C ALA A 50 7.93 14.21 11.54
N GLU A 51 9.02 14.29 12.31
CA GLU A 51 9.94 13.16 12.48
C GLU A 51 9.25 11.96 13.17
N GLY A 52 8.41 12.23 14.17
CA GLY A 52 7.61 11.18 14.82
C GLY A 52 6.65 10.49 13.85
N GLU A 53 5.93 11.25 13.05
CA GLU A 53 5.04 10.75 11.99
C GLU A 53 5.81 9.92 10.96
N TYR A 54 6.97 10.42 10.50
CA TYR A 54 7.84 9.70 9.57
C TYR A 54 8.32 8.36 10.13
N GLN A 55 8.78 8.31 11.38
CA GLN A 55 9.24 7.05 11.99
C GLN A 55 8.08 6.06 12.19
N ALA A 56 6.89 6.53 12.54
CA ALA A 56 5.69 5.70 12.65
C ALA A 56 5.30 5.09 11.29
N ALA A 57 5.24 5.91 10.24
CA ALA A 57 4.99 5.49 8.86
C ALA A 57 6.03 4.45 8.39
N LYS A 58 7.32 4.75 8.62
CA LYS A 58 8.42 3.84 8.29
C LYS A 58 8.31 2.48 9.00
N ALA A 59 7.83 2.46 10.24
CA ALA A 59 7.61 1.23 10.99
C ALA A 59 6.36 0.45 10.52
N ALA A 60 5.33 1.13 10.03
CA ALA A 60 4.10 0.53 9.53
C ALA A 60 4.24 -0.07 8.12
N LYS A 61 5.06 0.55 7.26
CA LYS A 61 5.21 0.18 5.84
C LYS A 61 5.56 -1.30 5.57
N PRO A 62 6.46 -1.97 6.33
CA PRO A 62 6.76 -3.38 6.11
C PRO A 62 5.52 -4.26 6.27
N ALA A 63 4.75 -4.07 7.34
CA ALA A 63 3.54 -4.85 7.61
C ALA A 63 2.48 -4.66 6.52
N ALA A 64 2.31 -3.42 6.02
CA ALA A 64 1.42 -3.13 4.90
C ALA A 64 1.86 -3.83 3.61
N THR A 65 3.16 -3.83 3.32
CA THR A 65 3.74 -4.49 2.14
C THR A 65 3.57 -6.01 2.22
N ASP A 66 3.82 -6.61 3.39
CA ASP A 66 3.67 -8.05 3.61
C ASP A 66 2.20 -8.50 3.48
N ALA A 67 1.26 -7.68 3.97
CA ALA A 67 -0.18 -7.92 3.81
C ALA A 67 -0.59 -7.90 2.33
N GLN A 68 -0.13 -6.89 1.56
CA GLN A 68 -0.39 -6.82 0.12
C GLN A 68 0.20 -8.02 -0.61
N ALA A 69 1.45 -8.39 -0.34
CA ALA A 69 2.12 -9.52 -0.98
C ALA A 69 1.42 -10.85 -0.68
N SER A 70 0.95 -11.03 0.55
CA SER A 70 0.20 -12.23 0.95
C SER A 70 -1.15 -12.33 0.24
N ALA A 71 -1.89 -11.22 0.16
CA ALA A 71 -3.15 -11.15 -0.55
C ALA A 71 -2.98 -11.39 -2.05
N ASP A 72 -1.91 -10.86 -2.64
CA ASP A 72 -1.60 -11.01 -4.06
C ASP A 72 -1.25 -12.46 -4.42
N ALA A 73 -0.46 -13.13 -3.57
CA ALA A 73 -0.16 -14.55 -3.74
C ALA A 73 -1.43 -15.41 -3.69
N GLU A 74 -2.38 -15.07 -2.83
CA GLU A 74 -3.68 -15.76 -2.76
C GLU A 74 -4.54 -15.49 -4.00
N ALA A 75 -4.55 -14.27 -4.51
CA ALA A 75 -5.22 -13.92 -5.76
C ALA A 75 -4.71 -14.73 -6.95
N ILE A 76 -3.38 -14.87 -7.09
CA ILE A 76 -2.78 -15.68 -8.15
C ILE A 76 -3.24 -17.14 -8.05
N LYS A 77 -3.19 -17.74 -6.86
CA LYS A 77 -3.63 -19.14 -6.64
C LYS A 77 -5.09 -19.32 -7.01
N TYR A 78 -5.95 -18.41 -6.58
CA TYR A 78 -7.37 -18.47 -6.89
C TYR A 78 -7.64 -18.32 -8.39
N ILE A 79 -7.02 -17.36 -9.07
CA ILE A 79 -7.20 -17.16 -10.52
C ILE A 79 -6.77 -18.43 -11.29
N VAL A 80 -5.68 -19.07 -10.89
CA VAL A 80 -5.24 -20.35 -11.48
C VAL A 80 -6.29 -21.44 -11.26
N ALA A 81 -6.78 -21.61 -10.03
CA ALA A 81 -7.79 -22.62 -9.71
C ALA A 81 -9.11 -22.37 -10.45
N ALA A 82 -9.58 -21.12 -10.48
CA ALA A 82 -10.79 -20.72 -11.20
C ALA A 82 -10.66 -20.99 -12.69
N ARG A 83 -9.53 -20.61 -13.31
CA ARG A 83 -9.24 -20.94 -14.71
C ARG A 83 -9.29 -22.44 -14.94
N ASP A 84 -8.65 -23.24 -14.09
CA ASP A 84 -8.57 -24.69 -14.30
C ASP A 84 -9.92 -25.39 -14.15
N VAL A 85 -10.80 -24.90 -13.25
CA VAL A 85 -12.21 -25.32 -13.17
C VAL A 85 -12.96 -24.95 -14.45
N LEU A 86 -12.83 -23.70 -14.91
CA LEU A 86 -13.56 -23.19 -16.07
C LEU A 86 -13.14 -23.85 -17.39
N LYS A 87 -11.93 -24.43 -17.48
CA LYS A 87 -11.52 -25.22 -18.65
C LYS A 87 -12.45 -26.40 -18.92
N ASN A 88 -13.10 -26.96 -17.91
CA ASN A 88 -14.07 -28.05 -18.07
C ASN A 88 -15.36 -27.60 -18.77
N HIS A 89 -15.65 -26.30 -18.75
CA HIS A 89 -16.88 -25.71 -19.29
C HIS A 89 -16.63 -24.91 -20.58
N LEU A 90 -15.51 -24.17 -20.64
CA LEU A 90 -15.18 -23.23 -21.71
C LEU A 90 -14.11 -23.76 -22.69
N GLY A 91 -13.57 -24.95 -22.40
CA GLY A 91 -12.50 -25.59 -23.17
C GLY A 91 -11.10 -25.20 -22.67
N ALA A 92 -10.13 -26.07 -22.95
CA ALA A 92 -8.76 -25.95 -22.44
C ALA A 92 -7.92 -24.83 -23.09
N ARG A 93 -8.36 -24.32 -24.25
CA ARG A 93 -7.69 -23.24 -25.00
C ARG A 93 -8.57 -21.99 -24.98
N TYR A 94 -7.95 -20.84 -25.16
CA TYR A 94 -8.69 -19.60 -25.33
C TYR A 94 -9.72 -19.71 -26.46
N SER A 95 -10.89 -19.13 -26.21
CA SER A 95 -12.02 -18.97 -27.12
C SER A 95 -12.76 -17.69 -26.74
N GLN A 96 -13.63 -17.16 -27.60
CA GLN A 96 -14.39 -15.95 -27.25
C GLN A 96 -15.31 -16.12 -26.03
N ALA A 97 -15.67 -17.35 -25.67
CA ALA A 97 -16.46 -17.62 -24.46
C ALA A 97 -15.73 -17.21 -23.17
N TRP A 98 -14.39 -17.21 -23.17
CA TRP A 98 -13.57 -16.80 -22.03
C TRP A 98 -13.64 -15.30 -21.72
N ASN A 99 -14.03 -14.47 -22.70
CA ASN A 99 -14.19 -13.03 -22.50
C ASN A 99 -15.22 -12.72 -21.41
N ALA A 100 -16.30 -13.51 -21.32
CA ALA A 100 -17.33 -13.33 -20.30
C ALA A 100 -16.81 -13.60 -18.88
N ALA A 101 -15.79 -14.46 -18.74
CA ALA A 101 -15.12 -14.73 -17.47
C ALA A 101 -14.00 -13.72 -17.15
N GLY A 102 -13.74 -12.74 -18.03
CA GLY A 102 -12.71 -11.71 -17.87
C GLY A 102 -11.34 -12.05 -18.47
N PHE A 103 -11.16 -13.26 -19.01
CA PHE A 103 -9.93 -13.61 -19.73
C PHE A 103 -10.01 -13.08 -21.16
N ILE A 104 -9.43 -11.90 -21.37
CA ILE A 104 -9.48 -11.14 -22.63
C ILE A 104 -8.15 -11.22 -23.41
N ASN A 105 -8.11 -10.63 -24.61
CA ASN A 105 -6.90 -10.47 -25.44
C ASN A 105 -6.25 -11.80 -25.89
N GLY A 106 -7.03 -12.86 -26.05
CA GLY A 106 -6.49 -14.12 -26.59
C GLY A 106 -5.68 -14.94 -25.60
N SER A 107 -5.68 -14.61 -24.30
CA SER A 107 -4.83 -15.25 -23.30
C SER A 107 -5.62 -15.74 -22.08
N LEU A 108 -5.18 -16.88 -21.53
CA LEU A 108 -5.61 -17.42 -20.23
C LEU A 108 -4.51 -17.27 -19.17
N GLU A 109 -3.53 -16.42 -19.44
CA GLU A 109 -2.43 -16.12 -18.53
C GLU A 109 -2.96 -15.36 -17.31
N VAL A 110 -2.35 -15.62 -16.15
CA VAL A 110 -2.62 -14.82 -14.95
C VAL A 110 -2.00 -13.44 -15.17
N PRO A 111 -2.75 -12.33 -15.01
CA PRO A 111 -2.20 -11.01 -15.26
C PRO A 111 -0.97 -10.71 -14.41
N GLY A 112 0.01 -10.00 -14.99
CA GLY A 112 1.28 -9.70 -14.34
C GLY A 112 1.21 -8.60 -13.28
N THR A 113 0.18 -7.75 -13.31
CA THR A 113 0.03 -6.63 -12.37
C THR A 113 -1.11 -6.84 -11.36
N ILE A 114 -0.97 -6.25 -10.16
CA ILE A 114 -1.98 -6.32 -9.10
C ILE A 114 -3.33 -5.75 -9.59
N SER A 115 -3.32 -4.58 -10.23
CA SER A 115 -4.54 -3.92 -10.71
C SER A 115 -5.31 -4.78 -11.72
N GLN A 116 -4.61 -5.45 -12.64
CA GLN A 116 -5.26 -6.36 -13.58
C GLN A 116 -5.80 -7.62 -12.89
N ARG A 117 -5.11 -8.13 -11.86
CA ARG A 117 -5.61 -9.25 -11.07
C ARG A 117 -6.86 -8.88 -10.28
N MET A 118 -6.93 -7.67 -9.72
CA MET A 118 -8.15 -7.16 -9.06
C MET A 118 -9.33 -7.12 -10.04
N GLU A 119 -9.14 -6.56 -11.24
CA GLU A 119 -10.20 -6.49 -12.24
C GLU A 119 -10.65 -7.89 -12.71
N LEU A 120 -9.71 -8.82 -12.87
CA LEU A 120 -10.03 -10.20 -13.20
C LEU A 120 -10.82 -10.90 -12.09
N LEU A 121 -10.49 -10.67 -10.80
CA LEU A 121 -11.26 -11.19 -9.68
C LEU A 121 -12.71 -10.66 -9.68
N LYS A 122 -12.93 -9.39 -10.01
CA LYS A 122 -14.28 -8.84 -10.17
C LYS A 122 -15.03 -9.46 -11.34
N SER A 123 -14.35 -9.67 -12.46
CA SER A 123 -14.92 -10.36 -13.61
C SER A 123 -15.32 -11.80 -13.28
N LEU A 124 -14.46 -12.54 -12.59
CA LEU A 124 -14.74 -13.91 -12.13
C LEU A 124 -15.88 -13.94 -11.12
N GLN A 125 -15.94 -12.99 -10.16
CA GLN A 125 -17.05 -12.83 -9.24
C GLN A 125 -18.38 -12.70 -10.00
N ALA A 126 -18.45 -11.78 -10.97
CA ALA A 126 -19.65 -11.56 -11.77
C ALA A 126 -20.01 -12.78 -12.62
N TYR A 127 -19.01 -13.43 -13.20
CA TYR A 127 -19.20 -14.60 -14.05
C TYR A 127 -19.78 -15.79 -13.29
N PHE A 128 -19.23 -16.13 -12.12
CA PHE A 128 -19.77 -17.20 -11.27
C PHE A 128 -21.15 -16.86 -10.72
N GLY A 129 -21.44 -15.59 -10.44
CA GLY A 129 -22.79 -15.14 -10.10
C GLY A 129 -23.81 -15.38 -11.23
N ALA A 130 -23.39 -15.19 -12.48
CA ALA A 130 -24.23 -15.48 -13.65
C ALA A 130 -24.27 -16.99 -14.01
N HIS A 131 -23.28 -17.77 -13.58
CA HIS A 131 -23.17 -19.20 -13.86
C HIS A 131 -22.93 -20.01 -12.56
N PRO A 132 -23.89 -20.08 -11.62
CA PRO A 132 -23.69 -20.72 -10.33
C PRO A 132 -23.34 -22.22 -10.43
N THR A 133 -23.76 -22.88 -11.51
CA THR A 133 -23.47 -24.31 -11.75
C THR A 133 -22.02 -24.59 -12.12
N TYR A 134 -21.21 -23.56 -12.41
CA TYR A 134 -19.79 -23.70 -12.73
C TYR A 134 -18.90 -23.51 -11.49
N GLU A 135 -19.50 -23.13 -10.36
CA GLU A 135 -18.79 -23.06 -9.08
C GLU A 135 -18.43 -24.48 -8.59
N VAL A 136 -17.26 -24.59 -7.97
CA VAL A 136 -16.78 -25.82 -7.33
C VAL A 136 -16.41 -25.50 -5.89
N ALA A 137 -17.41 -25.56 -5.00
CA ALA A 137 -17.28 -25.22 -3.59
C ALA A 137 -16.23 -26.07 -2.86
N SER A 138 -16.09 -27.36 -3.23
CA SER A 138 -15.07 -28.25 -2.64
C SER A 138 -13.63 -27.81 -2.92
N LEU A 139 -13.41 -26.99 -3.95
CA LEU A 139 -12.11 -26.40 -4.29
C LEU A 139 -12.04 -24.91 -3.92
N ASN A 140 -13.04 -24.38 -3.21
CA ASN A 140 -13.21 -22.94 -2.93
C ASN A 140 -13.23 -22.06 -4.20
N VAL A 141 -13.63 -22.61 -5.35
CA VAL A 141 -13.81 -21.83 -6.58
C VAL A 141 -15.27 -21.37 -6.66
N THR A 142 -15.56 -20.24 -6.04
CA THR A 142 -16.90 -19.61 -6.02
C THR A 142 -16.80 -18.11 -6.25
N GLY A 143 -17.90 -17.48 -6.69
CA GLY A 143 -17.97 -16.02 -6.84
C GLY A 143 -17.80 -15.29 -5.51
N THR A 144 -18.31 -15.86 -4.40
CA THR A 144 -18.09 -15.32 -3.05
C THR A 144 -16.61 -15.30 -2.68
N ARG A 145 -15.86 -16.37 -2.98
CA ARG A 145 -14.42 -16.42 -2.70
C ARG A 145 -13.64 -15.41 -3.55
N ALA A 146 -14.02 -15.21 -4.82
CA ALA A 146 -13.42 -14.16 -5.66
C ALA A 146 -13.59 -12.76 -5.03
N ARG A 147 -14.79 -12.48 -4.51
CA ARG A 147 -15.09 -11.22 -3.81
C ARG A 147 -14.22 -11.03 -2.57
N ASP A 148 -14.13 -12.04 -1.70
CA ASP A 148 -13.36 -11.95 -0.45
C ASP A 148 -11.87 -11.70 -0.72
N ILE A 149 -11.30 -12.39 -1.73
CA ILE A 149 -9.90 -12.20 -2.12
C ILE A 149 -9.70 -10.81 -2.73
N HIS A 150 -10.64 -10.33 -3.55
CA HIS A 150 -10.57 -8.97 -4.09
C HIS A 150 -10.57 -7.92 -2.97
N GLU A 151 -11.47 -8.04 -1.99
CA GLU A 151 -11.53 -7.13 -0.84
C GLU A 151 -10.21 -7.13 -0.07
N THR A 152 -9.68 -8.33 0.25
CA THR A 152 -8.39 -8.47 0.93
C THR A 152 -7.24 -7.84 0.14
N LEU A 153 -7.20 -8.02 -1.19
CA LEU A 153 -6.16 -7.45 -2.05
C LEU A 153 -6.30 -5.92 -2.17
N SER A 154 -7.53 -5.41 -2.25
CA SER A 154 -7.83 -3.98 -2.28
C SER A 154 -7.43 -3.29 -0.98
N ASP A 155 -7.71 -3.92 0.16
CA ASP A 155 -7.36 -3.41 1.49
C ASP A 155 -5.84 -3.42 1.67
N GLY A 156 -5.16 -4.48 1.26
CA GLY A 156 -3.70 -4.55 1.26
C GLY A 156 -3.05 -3.45 0.41
N ALA A 157 -3.58 -3.21 -0.80
CA ALA A 157 -3.10 -2.13 -1.67
C ALA A 157 -3.35 -0.74 -1.08
N SER A 158 -4.50 -0.53 -0.44
CA SER A 158 -4.84 0.72 0.21
C SER A 158 -3.97 0.98 1.45
N GLY A 159 -3.65 -0.08 2.21
CA GLY A 159 -2.75 -0.02 3.36
C GLY A 159 -1.33 0.39 2.99
N VAL A 160 -0.82 -0.05 1.83
CA VAL A 160 0.50 0.40 1.32
C VAL A 160 0.49 1.87 0.90
N ASN A 161 -0.63 2.36 0.36
CA ASN A 161 -0.76 3.76 -0.06
C ASN A 161 -0.91 4.74 1.12
N SER A 162 -1.37 4.26 2.28
CA SER A 162 -1.59 5.07 3.48
C SER A 162 -0.50 4.91 4.55
N ALA A 163 0.45 3.99 4.36
CA ALA A 163 1.59 3.74 5.25
C ALA A 163 2.85 4.50 4.83
#